data_AF-A0A3N2CUV2-F1
#
_entry.id   AF-A0A3N2CUV2-F1
#
_cell.length_a   1.000
_cell.length_b   1.000
_cell.length_c   1.000
_cell.angle_alpha   90.00
_cell.angle_beta   90.00
_cell.angle_gamma   90.00
#
_symmetry.space_group_name_H-M   'P 1'
#
loop_
_entity.id
_entity.type
_entity.pdbx_description
1 polymer ?
#
loop_
_entity_poly.entity_id
_entity_poly.type
_entity_poly.pdbx_seq_one_letter_code
_entity_poly.pdbx_strand_id
1 'polypeptide(L)'
;MLLARIVEVSTAVAATRSRLEKRRLIADLLREARGTDHDAGTDEAGAADEVELAATYLSGTLRQRRTGLGWRALTDLPDPAAAPSVEVTEVDATLEELSSLAGSGSSTARRAAAAALFARLTAPEQEFLRAVMTGNVRQGALDSVMLDAVAAAAEVPLEEVRRAAMFSAPTGPIAAAALTGGPAALRRFELLVGRPVRPMLAGTAPDVTAGVEKVAAGEAVAVDTKLDGIRIQVHRRGDDVAVFTRSLDEIGERLPEVVEVARSLPGGDLVLDGEALTLDEQGRPRPFQETASTTATHTGATGIRPFFFDLLLEGSDSFIERPTHERLARLDEVVPEEHRVARLVTDSPDEAQRFFDEAVAAGQEGVILKRLDAPYDAGRRGSAWVKVKPRHTLDLVVLGVEWGSGRREGWLSNLHLGARDDRPGHDGFVMLGKTFKGMTDEMLAWQTERFLGLETRRTRGTVFVDPVQVVEIAFDGVQRSTRYPGGVALRFARVLRYRDDKPAAEVDPLSRLLELRDG
;
A
#
# COMPACT_ATOMS: atom_id res chain seq x y z
N MET A 1 -30.30 -5.69 -14.24
CA MET A 1 -29.29 -6.02 -15.29
C MET A 1 -28.82 -7.47 -15.19
N LEU A 2 -28.57 -8.16 -16.31
CA LEU A 2 -28.00 -9.52 -16.35
C LEU A 2 -26.50 -9.57 -15.96
N LEU A 3 -26.07 -10.64 -15.30
CA LEU A 3 -24.64 -10.85 -14.96
C LEU A 3 -23.76 -10.89 -16.21
N ALA A 4 -24.22 -11.54 -17.28
CA ALA A 4 -23.52 -11.60 -18.57
C ALA A 4 -23.02 -10.23 -19.05
N ARG A 5 -23.78 -9.15 -18.82
CA ARG A 5 -23.37 -7.81 -19.25
C ARG A 5 -22.11 -7.32 -18.51
N ILE A 6 -22.01 -7.60 -17.21
CA ILE A 6 -20.78 -7.33 -16.43
C ILE A 6 -19.61 -8.17 -16.99
N VAL A 7 -19.86 -9.44 -17.32
CA VAL A 7 -18.83 -10.37 -17.83
C VAL A 7 -18.28 -9.91 -19.18
N GLU A 8 -19.14 -9.45 -20.09
CA GLU A 8 -18.76 -8.86 -21.36
C GLU A 8 -17.83 -7.66 -21.17
N VAL A 9 -18.22 -6.72 -20.30
CA VAL A 9 -17.41 -5.52 -20.01
C VAL A 9 -16.10 -5.89 -19.33
N SER A 10 -16.11 -6.84 -18.37
CA SER A 10 -14.91 -7.38 -17.74
C SER A 10 -13.93 -7.95 -18.79
N THR A 11 -14.46 -8.71 -19.74
CA THR A 11 -13.69 -9.31 -20.83
C THR A 11 -13.10 -8.24 -21.75
N ALA A 12 -13.89 -7.24 -22.14
CA ALA A 12 -13.42 -6.12 -22.98
C ALA A 12 -12.34 -5.29 -22.27
N VAL A 13 -12.49 -5.05 -20.97
CA VAL A 13 -11.53 -4.34 -20.13
C VAL A 13 -10.21 -5.13 -20.01
N ALA A 14 -10.28 -6.46 -19.90
CA ALA A 14 -9.10 -7.32 -19.89
C ALA A 14 -8.37 -7.33 -21.24
N ALA A 15 -9.10 -7.23 -22.35
CA ALA A 15 -8.55 -7.29 -23.71
C ALA A 15 -7.80 -6.01 -24.14
N THR A 16 -8.03 -4.88 -23.48
CA THR A 16 -7.38 -3.60 -23.84
C THR A 16 -6.24 -3.23 -22.88
N ARG A 17 -5.20 -2.60 -23.44
CA ARG A 17 -4.10 -1.98 -22.67
C ARG A 17 -4.34 -0.49 -22.40
N SER A 18 -5.32 0.12 -23.06
CA SER A 18 -5.59 1.56 -22.95
C SER A 18 -6.38 1.85 -21.67
N ARG A 19 -5.79 2.60 -20.73
CA ARG A 19 -6.49 3.05 -19.51
C ARG A 19 -7.73 3.88 -19.84
N LEU A 20 -7.65 4.71 -20.89
CA LEU A 20 -8.77 5.55 -21.33
C LEU A 20 -9.95 4.70 -21.81
N GLU A 21 -9.67 3.62 -22.56
CA GLU A 21 -10.71 2.72 -23.04
C GLU A 21 -11.31 1.89 -21.89
N LYS A 22 -10.49 1.41 -20.94
CA LYS A 22 -11.01 0.77 -19.73
C LYS A 22 -11.95 1.68 -18.96
N ARG A 23 -11.57 2.96 -18.78
CA ARG A 23 -12.40 3.97 -18.13
C ARG A 23 -13.75 4.12 -18.84
N ARG A 24 -13.73 4.22 -20.18
CA ARG A 24 -14.94 4.37 -21.00
C ARG A 24 -15.87 3.16 -20.84
N LEU A 25 -15.36 1.95 -21.05
CA LEU A 25 -16.15 0.71 -20.95
C LEU A 25 -16.83 0.55 -19.59
N ILE A 26 -16.10 0.84 -18.50
CA ILE A 26 -16.66 0.78 -17.14
C ILE A 26 -17.70 1.89 -16.94
N ALA A 27 -17.41 3.12 -17.37
CA ALA A 27 -18.34 4.24 -17.20
C ALA A 27 -19.66 4.01 -17.94
N ASP A 28 -19.60 3.46 -19.15
CA ASP A 28 -20.78 3.13 -19.96
C ASP A 28 -21.64 2.08 -19.24
N LEU A 29 -21.04 1.01 -18.70
CA LEU A 29 -21.76 0.02 -17.88
C LEU A 29 -22.42 0.63 -16.64
N LEU A 30 -21.74 1.53 -15.93
CA LEU A 30 -22.32 2.17 -14.74
C LEU A 30 -23.54 3.04 -15.11
N ARG A 31 -23.51 3.71 -16.27
CA ARG A 31 -24.69 4.45 -16.78
C ARG A 31 -25.81 3.49 -17.19
N GLU A 32 -25.49 2.36 -17.81
CA GLU A 32 -26.46 1.30 -18.11
C GLU A 32 -27.12 0.76 -16.83
N ALA A 33 -26.34 0.47 -15.79
CA ALA A 33 -26.82 -0.04 -14.50
C ALA A 33 -27.66 0.98 -13.73
N ARG A 34 -27.39 2.28 -13.88
CA ARG A 34 -28.26 3.35 -13.36
C ARG A 34 -29.61 3.39 -14.08
N GLY A 35 -29.64 3.00 -15.36
CA GLY A 35 -30.76 3.23 -16.28
C GLY A 35 -30.68 4.64 -16.90
N THR A 36 -30.73 4.74 -18.23
CA THR A 36 -30.79 6.02 -18.96
C THR A 36 -32.21 6.55 -19.14
N ASP A 37 -33.21 5.72 -18.86
CA ASP A 37 -34.62 6.08 -18.80
C ASP A 37 -35.20 5.39 -17.57
N HIS A 38 -36.02 6.09 -16.79
CA HIS A 38 -36.91 5.46 -15.83
C HIS A 38 -37.89 4.55 -16.60
N ASP A 39 -37.46 3.35 -16.98
CA ASP A 39 -38.41 2.28 -17.29
C ASP A 39 -39.30 2.12 -16.06
N ALA A 40 -40.60 2.13 -16.30
CA ALA A 40 -41.67 2.52 -15.37
C ALA A 40 -41.90 1.60 -14.14
N GLY A 41 -40.85 1.01 -13.56
CA GLY A 41 -40.92 0.09 -12.43
C GLY A 41 -39.69 -0.01 -11.52
N THR A 42 -38.51 0.51 -11.87
CA THR A 42 -37.34 0.52 -10.96
C THR A 42 -37.30 1.83 -10.18
N ASP A 43 -37.45 1.75 -8.86
CA ASP A 43 -37.27 2.90 -7.98
C ASP A 43 -35.78 3.28 -7.86
N GLU A 44 -35.50 4.46 -7.30
CA GLU A 44 -34.13 4.97 -7.12
C GLU A 44 -33.25 4.03 -6.28
N ALA A 45 -33.85 3.23 -5.40
CA ALA A 45 -33.14 2.28 -4.57
C ALA A 45 -32.64 1.07 -5.40
N GLY A 46 -33.48 0.54 -6.29
CA GLY A 46 -33.09 -0.52 -7.22
C GLY A 46 -31.96 -0.10 -8.16
N ALA A 47 -31.99 1.13 -8.68
CA ALA A 47 -30.92 1.68 -9.50
C ALA A 47 -29.61 1.85 -8.73
N ALA A 48 -29.66 2.31 -7.47
CA ALA A 48 -28.49 2.41 -6.61
C ALA A 48 -27.85 1.03 -6.38
N ASP A 49 -28.69 0.01 -6.16
CA ASP A 49 -28.22 -1.35 -5.93
C ASP A 49 -27.49 -1.94 -7.14
N GLU A 50 -28.07 -1.82 -8.34
CA GLU A 50 -27.42 -2.33 -9.55
C GLU A 50 -26.08 -1.64 -9.83
N VAL A 51 -26.00 -0.32 -9.65
CA VAL A 51 -24.75 0.45 -9.81
C VAL A 51 -23.69 -0.03 -8.81
N GLU A 52 -24.05 -0.16 -7.54
CA GLU A 52 -23.11 -0.61 -6.52
C GLU A 52 -22.63 -2.04 -6.80
N LEU A 53 -23.51 -2.95 -7.21
CA LEU A 53 -23.13 -4.33 -7.55
C LEU A 53 -22.23 -4.39 -8.77
N ALA A 54 -22.55 -3.65 -9.83
CA ALA A 54 -21.73 -3.57 -11.03
C ALA A 54 -20.31 -3.10 -10.72
N ALA A 55 -20.18 -2.01 -9.95
CA ALA A 55 -18.89 -1.50 -9.52
C ALA A 55 -18.16 -2.46 -8.58
N THR A 56 -18.86 -3.10 -7.64
CA THR A 56 -18.29 -4.03 -6.65
C THR A 56 -17.69 -5.28 -7.33
N TYR A 57 -18.42 -5.87 -8.29
CA TYR A 57 -17.98 -7.06 -9.00
C TYR A 57 -16.86 -6.77 -10.00
N LEU A 58 -16.89 -5.62 -10.69
CA LEU A 58 -15.77 -5.17 -11.51
C LEU A 58 -14.53 -4.78 -10.68
N SER A 59 -14.69 -4.32 -9.44
CA SER A 59 -13.56 -4.18 -8.51
C SER A 59 -13.05 -5.54 -7.99
N GLY A 60 -13.68 -6.65 -8.36
CA GLY A 60 -13.28 -8.01 -7.99
C GLY A 60 -13.57 -8.37 -6.54
N THR A 61 -14.61 -7.77 -5.97
CA THR A 61 -15.02 -7.96 -4.57
C THR A 61 -16.49 -8.33 -4.47
N LEU A 62 -16.93 -8.74 -3.28
CA LEU A 62 -18.33 -9.04 -2.94
C LEU A 62 -18.79 -8.15 -1.78
N ARG A 63 -20.08 -7.81 -1.75
CA ARG A 63 -20.70 -7.07 -0.63
C ARG A 63 -20.55 -7.84 0.69
N GLN A 64 -20.77 -9.16 0.65
CA GLN A 64 -20.80 -10.05 1.81
C GLN A 64 -19.44 -10.25 2.49
N ARG A 65 -18.33 -9.86 1.83
CA ARG A 65 -16.91 -10.12 2.20
C ARG A 65 -16.53 -11.60 2.33
N ARG A 66 -17.38 -12.44 2.94
CA ARG A 66 -17.23 -13.89 3.10
C ARG A 66 -18.56 -14.58 2.81
N THR A 67 -18.54 -15.56 1.93
CA THR A 67 -19.71 -16.40 1.58
C THR A 67 -19.76 -17.70 2.40
N GLY A 68 -18.74 -17.96 3.23
CA GLY A 68 -18.59 -19.21 3.96
C GLY A 68 -18.27 -20.44 3.08
N LEU A 69 -17.99 -20.23 1.80
CA LEU A 69 -17.50 -21.24 0.86
C LEU A 69 -15.98 -21.24 0.80
N GLY A 70 -15.38 -22.42 0.95
CA GLY A 70 -13.94 -22.60 0.70
C GLY A 70 -13.65 -22.78 -0.78
N TRP A 71 -12.41 -22.52 -1.20
CA TRP A 71 -12.00 -22.60 -2.62
C TRP A 71 -12.36 -23.95 -3.28
N ARG A 72 -12.27 -25.06 -2.52
CA ARG A 72 -12.60 -26.42 -2.99
C ARG A 72 -14.05 -26.57 -3.47
N ALA A 73 -14.97 -25.81 -2.88
CA ALA A 73 -16.38 -25.83 -3.30
C ALA A 73 -16.60 -25.17 -4.67
N LEU A 74 -15.60 -24.47 -5.20
CA LEU A 74 -15.62 -23.79 -6.49
C LEU A 74 -14.69 -24.46 -7.53
N THR A 75 -14.15 -25.65 -7.20
CA THR A 75 -13.30 -26.42 -8.12
C THR A 75 -14.15 -27.23 -9.10
N ASP A 76 -15.15 -27.95 -8.60
CA ASP A 76 -16.05 -28.78 -9.38
C ASP A 76 -17.38 -28.04 -9.59
N LEU A 77 -17.43 -27.22 -10.64
CA LEU A 77 -18.64 -26.48 -11.02
C LEU A 77 -19.58 -27.37 -11.85
N PRO A 78 -20.91 -27.15 -11.75
CA PRO A 78 -21.88 -27.86 -12.59
C PRO A 78 -21.75 -27.46 -14.06
N ASP A 79 -22.36 -28.25 -14.95
CA ASP A 79 -22.41 -27.93 -16.38
C ASP A 79 -23.03 -26.53 -16.59
N PRO A 80 -22.44 -25.69 -17.46
CA PRO A 80 -22.89 -24.33 -17.68
C PRO A 80 -24.21 -24.29 -18.45
N ALA A 81 -25.02 -23.27 -18.17
CA ALA A 81 -26.22 -22.96 -18.92
C ALA A 81 -25.88 -22.54 -20.36
N ALA A 82 -26.79 -22.82 -21.29
CA ALA A 82 -26.61 -22.49 -22.71
C ALA A 82 -26.79 -21.00 -23.03
N ALA A 83 -27.55 -20.28 -22.20
CA ALA A 83 -27.86 -18.86 -22.40
C ALA A 83 -27.89 -18.12 -21.05
N PRO A 84 -27.53 -16.83 -21.02
CA PRO A 84 -27.55 -16.05 -19.80
C PRO A 84 -28.98 -15.77 -19.35
N SER A 85 -29.24 -15.92 -18.05
CA SER A 85 -30.57 -15.76 -17.47
C SER A 85 -30.60 -15.21 -16.04
N VAL A 86 -29.42 -14.98 -15.45
CA VAL A 86 -29.29 -14.61 -14.03
C VAL A 86 -28.99 -13.12 -13.92
N GLU A 87 -29.74 -12.44 -13.08
CA GLU A 87 -29.53 -11.03 -12.77
C GLU A 87 -28.46 -10.83 -11.70
N VAL A 88 -27.83 -9.66 -11.72
CA VAL A 88 -26.78 -9.31 -10.76
C VAL A 88 -27.32 -9.25 -9.33
N THR A 89 -28.55 -8.76 -9.15
CA THR A 89 -29.27 -8.72 -7.87
C THR A 89 -29.60 -10.13 -7.35
N GLU A 90 -29.94 -11.06 -8.25
CA GLU A 90 -30.18 -12.46 -7.90
C GLU A 90 -28.91 -13.17 -7.42
N VAL A 91 -27.77 -12.87 -8.05
CA VAL A 91 -26.45 -13.32 -7.57
C VAL A 91 -26.22 -12.80 -6.16
N ASP A 92 -26.38 -11.50 -5.92
CA ASP A 92 -26.14 -10.88 -4.61
C ASP A 92 -27.04 -11.48 -3.52
N ALA A 93 -28.33 -11.64 -3.80
CA ALA A 93 -29.28 -12.27 -2.87
C ALA A 93 -28.88 -13.72 -2.52
N THR A 94 -28.43 -14.48 -3.51
CA THR A 94 -27.94 -15.85 -3.26
C THR A 94 -26.66 -15.83 -2.41
N LEU A 95 -25.73 -14.92 -2.69
CA LEU A 95 -24.50 -14.79 -1.91
C LEU A 95 -24.76 -14.35 -0.46
N GLU A 96 -25.76 -13.49 -0.25
CA GLU A 96 -26.24 -13.09 1.07
C GLU A 96 -26.77 -14.29 1.84
N GLU A 97 -27.66 -15.09 1.22
CA GLU A 97 -28.18 -16.34 1.79
C GLU A 97 -27.05 -17.29 2.21
N LEU A 98 -26.05 -17.48 1.33
CA LEU A 98 -24.88 -18.32 1.63
C LEU A 98 -24.14 -17.83 2.88
N SER A 99 -23.99 -16.51 3.02
CA SER A 99 -23.27 -15.88 4.12
C SER A 99 -24.03 -15.99 5.44
N SER A 100 -25.36 -15.96 5.42
CA SER A 100 -26.22 -16.04 6.60
C SER A 100 -26.42 -17.46 7.13
N LEU A 101 -26.21 -18.49 6.30
CA LEU A 101 -26.32 -19.89 6.75
C LEU A 101 -25.34 -20.20 7.89
N ALA A 102 -25.82 -20.81 8.97
CA ALA A 102 -24.99 -21.17 10.14
C ALA A 102 -25.41 -22.52 10.74
N GLY A 103 -24.59 -23.08 11.64
CA GLY A 103 -24.89 -24.33 12.33
C GLY A 103 -24.56 -25.62 11.57
N SER A 104 -24.96 -26.76 12.13
CA SER A 104 -24.73 -28.09 11.55
C SER A 104 -25.44 -28.23 10.21
N GLY A 105 -24.72 -28.68 9.18
CA GLY A 105 -25.26 -28.84 7.82
C GLY A 105 -25.16 -27.59 6.93
N SER A 106 -24.82 -26.42 7.49
CA SER A 106 -24.65 -25.17 6.73
C SER A 106 -23.68 -25.31 5.55
N SER A 107 -22.59 -26.06 5.71
CA SER A 107 -21.62 -26.31 4.63
C SER A 107 -22.22 -27.05 3.44
N THR A 108 -23.13 -28.00 3.67
CA THR A 108 -23.82 -28.72 2.60
C THR A 108 -24.88 -27.85 1.94
N ALA A 109 -25.66 -27.11 2.73
CA ALA A 109 -26.63 -26.14 2.21
C ALA A 109 -25.95 -25.07 1.33
N ARG A 110 -24.82 -24.51 1.79
CA ARG A 110 -24.04 -23.55 1.00
C ARG A 110 -23.56 -24.14 -0.33
N ARG A 111 -23.05 -25.38 -0.32
CA ARG A 111 -22.64 -26.06 -1.57
C ARG A 111 -23.82 -26.27 -2.51
N ALA A 112 -24.98 -26.68 -1.99
CA ALA A 112 -26.17 -26.91 -2.81
C ALA A 112 -26.69 -25.62 -3.44
N ALA A 113 -26.82 -24.54 -2.66
CA ALA A 113 -27.23 -23.23 -3.16
C ALA A 113 -26.24 -22.65 -4.18
N ALA A 114 -24.92 -22.78 -3.92
CA ALA A 114 -23.90 -22.39 -4.90
C ALA A 114 -24.00 -23.22 -6.19
N ALA A 115 -24.16 -24.54 -6.10
CA ALA A 115 -24.33 -25.38 -7.29
C ALA A 115 -25.59 -25.01 -8.08
N ALA A 116 -26.71 -24.71 -7.40
CA ALA A 116 -27.95 -24.27 -8.04
C ALA A 116 -27.78 -22.95 -8.80
N LEU A 117 -27.06 -21.98 -8.21
CA LEU A 117 -26.73 -20.72 -8.88
C LEU A 117 -25.83 -20.96 -10.10
N PHE A 118 -24.69 -21.65 -9.91
CA PHE A 118 -23.71 -21.86 -10.97
C PHE A 118 -24.28 -22.68 -12.15
N ALA A 119 -25.21 -23.61 -11.92
CA ALA A 119 -25.86 -24.36 -13.00
C ALA A 119 -26.70 -23.49 -13.94
N ARG A 120 -27.11 -22.29 -13.50
CA ARG A 120 -27.85 -21.32 -14.32
C ARG A 120 -26.95 -20.31 -15.02
N LEU A 121 -25.66 -20.31 -14.71
CA LEU A 121 -24.67 -19.42 -15.30
C LEU A 121 -24.06 -20.08 -16.54
N THR A 122 -23.84 -19.27 -17.58
CA THR A 122 -23.02 -19.65 -18.73
C THR A 122 -21.56 -19.85 -18.33
N ALA A 123 -20.75 -20.49 -19.18
CA ALA A 123 -19.34 -20.74 -18.85
C ALA A 123 -18.54 -19.45 -18.52
N PRO A 124 -18.66 -18.34 -19.29
CA PRO A 124 -18.01 -17.08 -18.94
C PRO A 124 -18.49 -16.49 -17.60
N GLU A 125 -19.79 -16.61 -17.30
CA GLU A 125 -20.37 -16.15 -16.03
C GLU A 125 -19.86 -16.96 -14.83
N GLN A 126 -19.78 -18.29 -14.96
CA GLN A 126 -19.21 -19.17 -13.94
C GLN A 126 -17.74 -18.82 -13.68
N GLU A 127 -16.93 -18.64 -14.72
CA GLU A 127 -15.52 -18.29 -14.61
C GLU A 127 -15.33 -16.93 -13.92
N PHE A 128 -16.12 -15.94 -14.32
CA PHE A 128 -16.10 -14.61 -13.73
C PHE A 128 -16.51 -14.62 -12.27
N LEU A 129 -17.67 -15.22 -11.94
CA LEU A 129 -18.15 -15.24 -10.55
C LEU A 129 -17.20 -16.00 -9.63
N ARG A 130 -16.63 -17.12 -10.08
CA ARG A 130 -15.56 -17.81 -9.35
C ARG A 130 -14.34 -16.91 -9.12
N ALA A 131 -13.95 -16.12 -10.12
CA ALA A 131 -12.84 -15.18 -9.98
C ALA A 131 -13.17 -14.07 -8.97
N VAL A 132 -14.38 -13.51 -8.96
CA VAL A 132 -14.83 -12.52 -7.97
C VAL A 132 -14.82 -13.13 -6.56
N MET A 133 -15.43 -14.31 -6.38
CA MET A 133 -15.52 -14.99 -5.08
C MET A 133 -14.16 -15.38 -4.50
N THR A 134 -13.15 -15.60 -5.36
CA THR A 134 -11.79 -15.95 -4.94
C THR A 134 -10.82 -14.77 -4.94
N GLY A 135 -11.28 -13.56 -5.29
CA GLY A 135 -10.44 -12.37 -5.38
C GLY A 135 -9.39 -12.40 -6.51
N ASN A 136 -9.66 -13.16 -7.57
CA ASN A 136 -8.74 -13.42 -8.68
C ASN A 136 -9.23 -12.85 -10.02
N VAL A 137 -10.01 -11.75 -10.02
CA VAL A 137 -10.41 -11.08 -11.26
C VAL A 137 -9.19 -10.44 -11.92
N ARG A 138 -8.84 -10.88 -13.15
CA ARG A 138 -7.62 -10.49 -13.87
C ARG A 138 -7.89 -9.55 -15.06
N GLN A 139 -8.62 -8.48 -14.83
CA GLN A 139 -8.97 -7.53 -15.90
C GLN A 139 -8.10 -6.26 -15.94
N GLY A 140 -7.24 -6.07 -14.93
CA GLY A 140 -6.39 -4.89 -14.83
C GLY A 140 -7.17 -3.57 -14.70
N ALA A 141 -8.41 -3.63 -14.19
CA ALA A 141 -9.17 -2.48 -13.68
C ALA A 141 -8.91 -2.38 -12.17
N LEU A 142 -7.83 -1.70 -11.82
CA LEU A 142 -7.53 -1.37 -10.43
C LEU A 142 -8.58 -0.38 -9.91
N ASP A 143 -8.79 -0.30 -8.59
CA ASP A 143 -9.71 0.68 -7.97
C ASP A 143 -9.53 2.11 -8.51
N SER A 144 -8.31 2.52 -8.84
CA SER A 144 -8.05 3.82 -9.47
C SER A 144 -8.76 4.03 -10.81
N VAL A 145 -8.88 3.00 -11.65
CA VAL A 145 -9.60 3.06 -12.94
C VAL A 145 -11.12 3.11 -12.67
N MET A 146 -11.58 2.38 -11.66
CA MET A 146 -12.98 2.40 -11.25
C MET A 146 -13.39 3.80 -10.77
N LEU A 147 -12.60 4.46 -9.91
CA LEU A 147 -12.89 5.84 -9.47
C LEU A 147 -12.92 6.83 -10.63
N ASP A 148 -11.99 6.72 -11.60
CA ASP A 148 -12.00 7.54 -12.82
C ASP A 148 -13.27 7.30 -13.67
N ALA A 149 -13.74 6.04 -13.72
CA ALA A 149 -14.95 5.67 -14.45
C ALA A 149 -16.23 6.14 -13.74
N VAL A 150 -16.29 6.05 -12.41
CA VAL A 150 -17.40 6.59 -11.60
C VAL A 150 -17.53 8.09 -11.81
N ALA A 151 -16.43 8.84 -11.74
CA ALA A 151 -16.44 10.29 -11.99
C ALA A 151 -16.95 10.62 -13.41
N ALA A 152 -16.50 9.86 -14.42
CA ALA A 152 -16.95 10.04 -15.80
C ALA A 152 -18.40 9.63 -16.04
N ALA A 153 -18.90 8.60 -15.34
CA ALA A 153 -20.26 8.10 -15.46
C ALA A 153 -21.28 9.03 -14.79
N ALA A 154 -20.94 9.54 -13.61
CA ALA A 154 -21.78 10.44 -12.83
C ALA A 154 -21.62 11.93 -13.20
N GLU A 155 -20.69 12.27 -14.09
CA GLU A 155 -20.37 13.65 -14.49
C GLU A 155 -20.00 14.55 -13.29
N VAL A 156 -19.30 13.99 -12.33
CA VAL A 156 -18.83 14.70 -11.12
C VAL A 156 -17.31 14.90 -11.15
N PRO A 157 -16.77 15.90 -10.45
CA PRO A 157 -15.33 16.07 -10.31
C PRO A 157 -14.68 14.80 -9.72
N LEU A 158 -13.57 14.36 -10.34
CA LEU A 158 -12.83 13.20 -9.87
C LEU A 158 -12.33 13.35 -8.43
N GLU A 159 -12.06 14.59 -8.01
CA GLU A 159 -11.63 14.91 -6.65
C GLU A 159 -12.70 14.57 -5.60
N GLU A 160 -13.99 14.76 -5.89
CA GLU A 160 -15.11 14.41 -5.00
C GLU A 160 -15.24 12.88 -4.83
N VAL A 161 -15.08 12.13 -5.92
CA VAL A 161 -15.08 10.65 -5.89
C VAL A 161 -13.86 10.12 -5.13
N ARG A 162 -12.70 10.75 -5.36
CA ARG A 162 -11.44 10.45 -4.68
C ARG A 162 -11.47 10.80 -3.19
N ARG A 163 -12.20 11.85 -2.81
CA ARG A 163 -12.50 12.23 -1.43
C ARG A 163 -13.36 11.17 -0.77
N ALA A 164 -14.48 10.76 -1.37
CA ALA A 164 -15.32 9.71 -0.80
C ALA A 164 -14.56 8.39 -0.58
N ALA A 165 -13.64 8.05 -1.49
CA ALA A 165 -12.78 6.86 -1.37
C ALA A 165 -11.78 6.90 -0.20
N MET A 166 -11.53 8.07 0.40
CA MET A 166 -10.74 8.18 1.63
C MET A 166 -11.45 7.56 2.83
N PHE A 167 -12.79 7.61 2.84
CA PHE A 167 -13.64 7.20 3.96
C PHE A 167 -14.39 5.89 3.70
N SER A 168 -14.33 5.37 2.47
CA SER A 168 -14.96 4.11 2.08
C SER A 168 -13.94 3.18 1.45
N ALA A 169 -13.75 2.00 2.07
CA ALA A 169 -12.94 0.95 1.49
C ALA A 169 -13.52 0.36 0.18
N PRO A 170 -14.84 0.04 0.08
CA PRO A 170 -15.43 -0.40 -1.17
C PRO A 170 -15.76 0.78 -2.11
N THR A 171 -15.53 0.57 -3.41
CA THR A 171 -15.86 1.51 -4.50
C THR A 171 -17.34 1.49 -4.87
N GLY A 172 -18.03 0.36 -4.64
CA GLY A 172 -19.45 0.17 -4.95
C GLY A 172 -20.38 1.25 -4.38
N PRO A 173 -20.38 1.47 -3.04
CA PRO A 173 -21.21 2.51 -2.43
C PRO A 173 -20.93 3.92 -2.94
N ILE A 174 -19.68 4.19 -3.36
CA ILE A 174 -19.28 5.48 -3.94
C ILE A 174 -19.88 5.62 -5.34
N ALA A 175 -19.84 4.55 -6.15
CA ALA A 175 -20.46 4.52 -7.47
C ALA A 175 -21.96 4.79 -7.37
N ALA A 176 -22.67 4.07 -6.50
CA ALA A 176 -24.11 4.30 -6.28
C ALA A 176 -24.39 5.73 -5.84
N ALA A 177 -23.67 6.24 -4.83
CA ALA A 177 -23.85 7.61 -4.37
C ALA A 177 -23.63 8.65 -5.48
N ALA A 178 -22.55 8.53 -6.24
CA ALA A 178 -22.23 9.46 -7.31
C ALA A 178 -23.30 9.42 -8.41
N LEU A 179 -23.73 8.23 -8.84
CA LEU A 179 -24.67 8.10 -9.95
C LEU A 179 -26.11 8.41 -9.56
N THR A 180 -26.55 8.21 -8.32
CA THR A 180 -27.95 8.49 -7.93
C THR A 180 -28.15 9.85 -7.27
N GLY A 181 -27.14 10.37 -6.56
CA GLY A 181 -27.26 11.64 -5.81
C GLY A 181 -26.14 12.65 -6.06
N GLY A 182 -25.23 12.38 -7.01
CA GLY A 182 -24.20 13.33 -7.42
C GLY A 182 -23.25 13.76 -6.30
N PRO A 183 -22.70 15.00 -6.38
CA PRO A 183 -21.76 15.51 -5.37
C PRO A 183 -22.35 15.58 -3.96
N ALA A 184 -23.66 15.85 -3.82
CA ALA A 184 -24.32 15.93 -2.51
C ALA A 184 -24.30 14.57 -1.79
N ALA A 185 -24.59 13.48 -2.50
CA ALA A 185 -24.52 12.14 -1.92
C ALA A 185 -23.09 11.70 -1.60
N LEU A 186 -22.08 12.18 -2.33
CA LEU A 186 -20.67 11.91 -2.03
C LEU A 186 -20.20 12.59 -0.72
N ARG A 187 -20.85 13.66 -0.28
CA ARG A 187 -20.49 14.35 0.97
C ARG A 187 -20.77 13.53 2.24
N ARG A 188 -21.69 12.55 2.17
CA ARG A 188 -22.00 11.64 3.29
C ARG A 188 -20.81 10.76 3.71
N PHE A 189 -19.82 10.61 2.83
CA PHE A 189 -18.58 9.92 3.14
C PHE A 189 -17.68 10.90 3.88
N GLU A 190 -17.57 10.70 5.18
CA GLU A 190 -16.84 11.57 6.10
C GLU A 190 -16.06 10.76 7.13
N LEU A 191 -15.09 11.40 7.77
CA LEU A 191 -14.35 10.82 8.87
C LEU A 191 -15.25 10.75 10.11
N LEU A 192 -15.43 9.56 10.67
CA LEU A 192 -16.18 9.34 11.90
C LEU A 192 -15.28 8.71 12.95
N VAL A 193 -15.41 9.16 14.19
CA VAL A 193 -14.73 8.52 15.33
C VAL A 193 -15.14 7.06 15.43
N GLY A 194 -14.15 6.17 15.64
CA GLY A 194 -14.33 4.71 15.67
C GLY A 194 -14.36 4.04 14.28
N ARG A 195 -14.26 4.80 13.18
CA ARG A 195 -14.14 4.25 11.82
C ARG A 195 -12.77 4.64 11.24
N PRO A 196 -11.76 3.76 11.33
CA PRO A 196 -10.42 4.13 10.90
C PRO A 196 -10.33 4.26 9.39
N VAL A 197 -9.55 5.24 8.94
CA VAL A 197 -9.24 5.48 7.53
C VAL A 197 -7.84 5.00 7.22
N ARG A 198 -7.61 4.61 5.97
CA ARG A 198 -6.27 4.18 5.53
C ARG A 198 -5.26 5.33 5.74
N PRO A 199 -4.06 5.05 6.26
CA PRO A 199 -3.07 6.09 6.46
C PRO A 199 -2.64 6.75 5.15
N MET A 200 -2.42 8.07 5.18
CA MET A 200 -1.71 8.77 4.11
C MET A 200 -0.29 8.22 3.98
N LEU A 201 0.14 7.95 2.75
CA LEU A 201 1.45 7.36 2.46
C LEU A 201 2.40 8.41 1.89
N ALA A 202 3.67 8.34 2.27
CA ALA A 202 4.70 9.20 1.72
C ALA A 202 5.33 8.61 0.46
N GLY A 203 5.63 9.48 -0.51
CA GLY A 203 6.62 9.23 -1.55
C GLY A 203 8.04 9.13 -0.96
N THR A 204 9.03 8.88 -1.81
CA THR A 204 10.44 8.87 -1.42
C THR A 204 11.19 9.93 -2.23
N ALA A 205 12.21 10.54 -1.62
CA ALA A 205 13.25 11.32 -2.30
C ALA A 205 14.64 10.78 -1.93
N PRO A 206 15.64 10.97 -2.79
CA PRO A 206 17.00 10.46 -2.58
C PRO A 206 17.77 11.20 -1.46
N ASP A 207 17.45 12.46 -1.23
CA ASP A 207 18.10 13.39 -0.29
C ASP A 207 17.12 14.53 0.07
N VAL A 208 17.52 15.39 1.03
CA VAL A 208 16.68 16.47 1.55
C VAL A 208 16.38 17.49 0.47
N THR A 209 17.39 17.94 -0.27
CA THR A 209 17.24 18.95 -1.34
C THR A 209 16.22 18.52 -2.40
N ALA A 210 16.36 17.30 -2.94
CA ALA A 210 15.40 16.76 -3.91
C ALA A 210 14.00 16.54 -3.29
N GLY A 211 13.94 16.27 -1.98
CA GLY A 211 12.71 16.16 -1.23
C GLY A 211 11.98 17.50 -1.10
N VAL A 212 12.69 18.56 -0.69
CA VAL A 212 12.14 19.92 -0.52
C VAL A 212 11.66 20.45 -1.86
N GLU A 213 12.47 20.32 -2.91
CA GLU A 213 12.11 20.72 -4.28
C GLU A 213 10.81 20.04 -4.73
N LYS A 214 10.67 18.74 -4.47
CA LYS A 214 9.49 17.96 -4.85
C LYS A 214 8.22 18.34 -4.07
N VAL A 215 8.37 18.76 -2.81
CA VAL A 215 7.24 19.02 -1.91
C VAL A 215 6.78 20.47 -2.02
N ALA A 216 7.70 21.43 -2.04
CA ALA A 216 7.39 22.85 -1.87
C ALA A 216 7.97 23.75 -2.99
N ALA A 217 8.90 23.26 -3.83
CA ALA A 217 9.45 23.99 -4.98
C ALA A 217 9.84 25.47 -4.70
N GLY A 218 10.45 25.73 -3.54
CA GLY A 218 10.87 27.08 -3.10
C GLY A 218 9.96 27.73 -2.04
N GLU A 219 8.88 27.07 -1.62
CA GLU A 219 8.05 27.48 -0.48
C GLU A 219 8.47 26.79 0.82
N ALA A 220 7.92 27.24 1.94
CA ALA A 220 8.15 26.64 3.25
C ALA A 220 7.58 25.20 3.32
N VAL A 221 8.28 24.33 4.04
CA VAL A 221 7.96 22.92 4.24
C VAL A 221 7.96 22.58 5.72
N ALA A 222 7.06 21.69 6.15
CA ALA A 222 7.17 21.05 7.46
C ALA A 222 8.07 19.80 7.35
N VAL A 223 9.08 19.73 8.21
CA VAL A 223 10.05 18.63 8.32
C VAL A 223 9.80 17.94 9.65
N ASP A 224 9.05 16.84 9.62
CA ASP A 224 8.83 16.01 10.81
C ASP A 224 9.93 14.95 10.92
N THR A 225 10.40 14.66 12.13
CA THR A 225 11.26 13.50 12.37
C THR A 225 10.55 12.22 11.98
N LYS A 226 11.22 11.37 11.19
CA LYS A 226 10.71 10.06 10.81
C LYS A 226 11.10 9.04 11.87
N LEU A 227 10.12 8.66 12.67
CA LEU A 227 10.24 7.62 13.69
C LEU A 227 10.21 6.20 13.07
N ASP A 228 10.84 5.24 13.74
CA ASP A 228 10.87 3.81 13.39
C ASP A 228 10.07 2.98 14.42
N GLY A 229 8.75 3.13 14.40
CA GLY A 229 7.85 2.50 15.36
C GLY A 229 6.67 1.78 14.69
N ILE A 230 5.55 1.74 15.40
CA ILE A 230 4.28 1.23 14.89
C ILE A 230 3.37 2.40 14.63
N ARG A 231 3.04 2.63 13.36
CA ARG A 231 2.02 3.62 13.00
C ARG A 231 0.68 3.26 13.63
N ILE A 232 0.12 4.22 14.35
CA ILE A 232 -1.16 4.16 15.03
C ILE A 232 -2.09 5.28 14.55
N GLN A 233 -3.38 4.95 14.44
CA GLN A 233 -4.45 5.93 14.30
C GLN A 233 -5.33 5.80 15.54
N VAL A 234 -5.36 6.85 16.36
CA VAL A 234 -6.09 6.86 17.63
C VAL A 234 -7.43 7.54 17.42
N HIS A 235 -8.50 6.84 17.76
CA HIS A 235 -9.85 7.40 17.78
C HIS A 235 -10.33 7.44 19.22
N ARG A 236 -10.75 8.62 19.67
CA ARG A 236 -11.35 8.81 20.99
C ARG A 236 -12.75 9.35 20.85
N ARG A 237 -13.71 8.73 21.52
CA ARG A 237 -15.08 9.23 21.72
C ARG A 237 -15.36 9.32 23.21
N GLY A 238 -15.38 10.52 23.77
CA GLY A 238 -15.46 10.68 25.23
C GLY A 238 -14.33 9.92 25.94
N ASP A 239 -14.67 8.91 26.75
CA ASP A 239 -13.69 8.07 27.47
C ASP A 239 -13.28 6.79 26.71
N ASP A 240 -13.98 6.47 25.63
CA ASP A 240 -13.71 5.31 24.79
C ASP A 240 -12.58 5.63 23.81
N VAL A 241 -11.50 4.86 23.86
CA VAL A 241 -10.35 5.01 22.95
C VAL A 241 -10.11 3.69 22.22
N ALA A 242 -9.99 3.78 20.91
CA ALA A 242 -9.58 2.69 20.04
C ALA A 242 -8.27 3.08 19.33
N VAL A 243 -7.36 2.13 19.19
CA VAL A 243 -6.06 2.36 18.54
C VAL A 243 -5.92 1.40 17.37
N PHE A 244 -5.83 1.95 16.16
CA PHE A 244 -5.75 1.15 14.94
C PHE A 244 -4.35 1.15 14.35
N THR A 245 -3.89 -0.01 13.90
CA THR A 245 -2.61 -0.12 13.19
C THR A 245 -2.72 0.42 11.75
N ARG A 246 -1.59 0.45 11.04
CA ARG A 246 -1.54 0.67 9.59
C ARG A 246 -2.48 -0.24 8.76
N SER A 247 -2.70 -1.48 9.22
CA SER A 247 -3.60 -2.45 8.58
C SER A 247 -5.06 -2.31 9.03
N LEU A 248 -5.33 -1.32 9.90
CA LEU A 248 -6.62 -1.03 10.52
C LEU A 248 -7.09 -2.08 11.54
N ASP A 249 -6.17 -2.92 12.02
CA ASP A 249 -6.43 -3.80 13.16
C ASP A 249 -6.48 -2.98 14.46
N GLU A 250 -7.52 -3.17 15.27
CA GLU A 250 -7.65 -2.56 16.60
C GLU A 250 -6.70 -3.26 17.59
N ILE A 251 -5.89 -2.48 18.32
CA ILE A 251 -4.84 -2.96 19.23
C ILE A 251 -4.80 -2.18 20.56
N GLY A 252 -5.86 -1.48 20.94
CA GLY A 252 -5.92 -0.63 22.14
C GLY A 252 -5.60 -1.40 23.42
N GLU A 253 -6.09 -2.64 23.56
CA GLU A 253 -5.79 -3.51 24.71
C GLU A 253 -4.29 -3.83 24.88
N ARG A 254 -3.51 -3.72 23.81
CA ARG A 254 -2.06 -3.98 23.80
C ARG A 254 -1.26 -2.72 24.12
N LEU A 255 -1.89 -1.54 24.08
CA LEU A 255 -1.24 -0.23 24.20
C LEU A 255 -1.92 0.66 25.26
N PRO A 256 -1.98 0.24 26.54
CA PRO A 256 -2.68 1.00 27.59
C PRO A 256 -2.10 2.41 27.79
N GLU A 257 -0.79 2.59 27.68
CA GLU A 257 -0.16 3.92 27.83
C GLU A 257 -0.57 4.88 26.71
N VAL A 258 -0.76 4.38 25.48
CA VAL A 258 -1.29 5.18 24.36
C VAL A 258 -2.74 5.58 24.62
N VAL A 259 -3.54 4.64 25.13
CA VAL A 259 -4.94 4.87 25.50
C VAL A 259 -5.05 5.94 26.59
N GLU A 260 -4.25 5.85 27.65
CA GLU A 260 -4.26 6.82 28.75
C GLU A 260 -3.85 8.23 28.29
N VAL A 261 -2.80 8.33 27.46
CA VAL A 261 -2.40 9.62 26.88
C VAL A 261 -3.53 10.22 26.06
N ALA A 262 -4.17 9.42 25.19
CA ALA A 262 -5.28 9.91 24.37
C ALA A 262 -6.47 10.38 25.21
N ARG A 263 -6.79 9.69 26.31
CA ARG A 263 -7.83 10.09 27.27
C ARG A 263 -7.52 11.40 27.98
N SER A 264 -6.25 11.67 28.28
CA SER A 264 -5.86 12.90 28.98
C SER A 264 -5.89 14.16 28.12
N LEU A 265 -5.97 14.02 26.79
CA LEU A 265 -6.01 15.18 25.87
C LEU A 265 -7.31 16.00 26.05
N PRO A 266 -7.30 17.31 25.76
CA PRO A 266 -8.52 18.10 25.62
C PRO A 266 -9.26 17.76 24.31
N GLY A 267 -10.50 18.24 24.12
CA GLY A 267 -11.19 18.19 22.82
C GLY A 267 -12.30 17.14 22.67
N GLY A 268 -12.48 16.25 23.66
CA GLY A 268 -13.55 15.26 23.64
C GLY A 268 -13.35 14.19 22.56
N ASP A 269 -14.06 14.33 21.44
CA ASP A 269 -13.94 13.42 20.29
C ASP A 269 -12.69 13.78 19.46
N LEU A 270 -11.81 12.81 19.20
CA LEU A 270 -10.53 13.04 18.51
C LEU A 270 -10.20 11.92 17.52
N VAL A 271 -9.54 12.29 16.41
CA VAL A 271 -8.81 11.34 15.56
C VAL A 271 -7.38 11.86 15.31
N LEU A 272 -6.39 11.11 15.77
CA LEU A 272 -4.97 11.45 15.66
C LEU A 272 -4.21 10.38 14.86
N ASP A 273 -3.22 10.80 14.07
CA ASP A 273 -2.28 9.91 13.39
C ASP A 273 -0.89 10.08 14.04
N GLY A 274 -0.22 8.96 14.32
CA GLY A 274 1.00 8.96 15.10
C GLY A 274 1.81 7.69 14.97
N GLU A 275 2.93 7.65 15.68
CA GLU A 275 3.79 6.49 15.82
C GLU A 275 3.87 6.09 17.30
N ALA A 276 3.78 4.80 17.59
CA ALA A 276 4.03 4.24 18.90
C ALA A 276 5.41 3.57 18.91
N LEU A 277 6.25 3.91 19.88
CA LEU A 277 7.57 3.30 20.04
C LEU A 277 8.01 3.22 21.50
N THR A 278 8.95 2.32 21.74
CA THR A 278 9.67 2.21 23.01
C THR A 278 10.93 3.09 22.99
N LEU A 279 11.22 3.75 24.11
CA LEU A 279 12.44 4.54 24.30
C LEU A 279 13.43 3.82 25.23
N ASP A 280 14.71 4.15 25.12
CA ASP A 280 15.73 3.83 26.12
C ASP A 280 15.71 4.82 27.30
N GLU A 281 16.56 4.60 28.31
CA GLU A 281 16.66 5.45 29.50
C GLU A 281 17.12 6.88 29.18
N GLN A 282 17.72 7.09 28.01
CA GLN A 282 18.18 8.38 27.50
C GLN A 282 17.13 9.04 26.59
N GLY A 283 15.94 8.43 26.43
CA GLY A 283 14.87 8.94 25.59
C GLY A 283 15.05 8.68 24.08
N ARG A 284 15.99 7.82 23.69
CA ARG A 284 16.23 7.47 22.28
C ARG A 284 15.36 6.30 21.85
N PRO A 285 14.96 6.23 20.57
CA PRO A 285 14.16 5.11 20.06
C PRO A 285 14.94 3.79 20.16
N ARG A 286 14.28 2.74 20.65
CA ARG A 286 14.78 1.36 20.50
C ARG A 286 14.46 0.83 19.10
N PRO A 287 15.21 -0.16 18.59
CA PRO A 287 14.95 -0.75 17.28
C PRO A 287 13.50 -1.20 17.10
N PHE A 288 12.94 -1.02 15.89
CA PHE A 288 11.56 -1.41 15.58
C PHE A 288 11.20 -2.84 16.00
N GLN A 289 12.13 -3.79 15.92
CA GLN A 289 11.89 -5.18 16.31
C GLN A 289 11.54 -5.33 17.79
N GLU A 290 12.10 -4.50 18.68
CA GLU A 290 11.78 -4.48 20.11
C GLU A 290 10.35 -3.93 20.32
N THR A 291 10.01 -2.82 19.64
CA THR A 291 8.65 -2.24 19.68
C THR A 291 7.61 -3.23 19.12
N ALA A 292 7.90 -3.86 17.98
CA ALA A 292 7.01 -4.81 17.31
C ALA A 292 6.81 -6.10 18.10
N SER A 293 7.86 -6.64 18.73
CA SER A 293 7.73 -7.84 19.56
C SER A 293 6.91 -7.58 20.82
N THR A 294 7.08 -6.41 21.43
CA THR A 294 6.33 -5.99 22.62
C THR A 294 4.83 -5.87 22.34
N THR A 295 4.45 -5.30 21.18
CA THR A 295 3.04 -5.11 20.79
C THR A 295 2.35 -6.33 20.17
N ALA A 296 3.10 -7.32 19.71
CA ALA A 296 2.54 -8.47 19.01
C ALA A 296 1.88 -9.50 19.95
N THR A 297 2.36 -9.63 21.20
CA THR A 297 2.03 -10.80 22.05
C THR A 297 1.59 -10.48 23.48
N HIS A 298 1.78 -9.25 23.98
CA HIS A 298 1.51 -8.93 25.38
C HIS A 298 0.39 -7.90 25.52
N THR A 299 -0.76 -8.31 26.07
CA THR A 299 -1.77 -7.37 26.57
C THR A 299 -1.17 -6.57 27.72
N GLY A 300 -1.34 -5.25 27.70
CA GLY A 300 -0.82 -4.39 28.76
C GLY A 300 0.70 -4.16 28.74
N ALA A 301 1.33 -4.17 27.55
CA ALA A 301 2.73 -3.80 27.44
C ALA A 301 3.01 -2.38 27.95
N THR A 302 4.12 -2.22 28.68
CA THR A 302 4.55 -0.94 29.29
C THR A 302 5.78 -0.36 28.58
N GLY A 303 5.94 0.95 28.63
CA GLY A 303 7.06 1.67 28.02
C GLY A 303 6.85 2.01 26.53
N ILE A 304 5.62 1.91 26.03
CA ILE A 304 5.28 2.29 24.64
C ILE A 304 4.57 3.63 24.67
N ARG A 305 5.20 4.63 24.04
CA ARG A 305 4.73 6.01 24.05
C ARG A 305 4.23 6.41 22.66
N PRO A 306 3.12 7.17 22.57
CA PRO A 306 2.66 7.73 21.30
C PRO A 306 3.38 9.05 21.00
N PHE A 307 3.65 9.25 19.71
CA PHE A 307 4.16 10.48 19.11
C PHE A 307 3.30 10.83 17.91
N PHE A 308 2.41 11.81 18.08
CA PHE A 308 1.45 12.23 17.08
C PHE A 308 2.08 13.21 16.10
N PHE A 309 1.70 13.09 14.83
CA PHE A 309 2.21 13.94 13.75
C PHE A 309 1.10 14.55 12.89
N ASP A 310 -0.16 14.21 13.13
CA ASP A 310 -1.31 14.84 12.47
C ASP A 310 -2.59 14.74 13.32
N LEU A 311 -3.48 15.72 13.16
CA LEU A 311 -4.81 15.76 13.78
C LEU A 311 -5.84 15.81 12.66
N LEU A 312 -6.73 14.81 12.64
CA LEU A 312 -7.67 14.59 11.54
C LEU A 312 -9.10 15.01 11.89
N LEU A 313 -9.45 14.98 13.18
CA LEU A 313 -10.77 15.37 13.68
C LEU A 313 -10.66 15.81 15.14
N GLU A 314 -11.41 16.85 15.50
CA GLU A 314 -11.67 17.23 16.88
C GLU A 314 -13.12 17.69 17.05
N GLY A 315 -13.82 17.15 18.05
CA GLY A 315 -15.24 17.39 18.24
C GLY A 315 -16.05 16.99 17.00
N SER A 316 -16.80 17.94 16.45
CA SER A 316 -17.52 17.78 15.18
C SER A 316 -16.70 18.25 13.96
N ASP A 317 -15.54 18.86 14.16
CA ASP A 317 -14.77 19.49 13.10
C ASP A 317 -13.80 18.49 12.48
N SER A 318 -13.99 18.20 11.19
CA SER A 318 -13.01 17.46 10.40
C SER A 318 -11.89 18.40 9.95
N PHE A 319 -10.66 17.98 10.19
CA PHE A 319 -9.44 18.67 9.76
C PHE A 319 -8.83 18.06 8.50
N ILE A 320 -9.30 16.87 8.07
CA ILE A 320 -8.64 16.07 7.02
C ILE A 320 -8.52 16.81 5.66
N GLU A 321 -9.48 17.69 5.36
CA GLU A 321 -9.49 18.51 4.13
C GLU A 321 -8.75 19.84 4.29
N ARG A 322 -8.41 20.22 5.54
CA ARG A 322 -7.71 21.47 5.83
C ARG A 322 -6.23 21.34 5.48
N PRO A 323 -5.57 22.44 5.08
CA PRO A 323 -4.12 22.49 4.86
C PRO A 323 -3.32 21.93 6.04
N THR A 324 -2.18 21.31 5.75
CA THR A 324 -1.28 20.74 6.77
C THR A 324 -0.94 21.74 7.86
N HIS A 325 -0.64 23.00 7.54
CA HIS A 325 -0.30 24.00 8.57
C HIS A 325 -1.42 24.23 9.59
N GLU A 326 -2.70 24.20 9.17
CA GLU A 326 -3.83 24.32 10.10
C GLU A 326 -3.96 23.09 11.00
N ARG A 327 -3.78 21.88 10.43
CA ARG A 327 -3.83 20.63 11.21
C ARG A 327 -2.70 20.55 12.22
N LEU A 328 -1.50 20.98 11.81
CA LEU A 328 -0.33 21.01 12.69
C LEU A 328 -0.46 22.04 13.81
N ALA A 329 -0.95 23.24 13.50
CA ALA A 329 -1.24 24.26 14.52
C ALA A 329 -2.24 23.73 15.55
N ARG A 330 -3.31 23.05 15.09
CA ARG A 330 -4.28 22.46 16.01
C ARG A 330 -3.72 21.29 16.82
N LEU A 331 -2.91 20.43 16.20
CA LEU A 331 -2.19 19.37 16.90
C LEU A 331 -1.31 19.95 18.02
N ASP A 332 -0.60 21.04 17.75
CA ASP A 332 0.33 21.67 18.70
C ASP A 332 -0.38 22.32 19.90
N GLU A 333 -1.65 22.74 19.73
CA GLU A 333 -2.50 23.24 20.82
C GLU A 333 -3.11 22.12 21.67
N VAL A 334 -3.45 20.99 21.05
CA VAL A 334 -4.18 19.88 21.70
C VAL A 334 -3.23 18.87 22.35
N VAL A 335 -2.08 18.62 21.74
CA VAL A 335 -1.16 17.54 22.14
C VAL A 335 0.09 18.13 22.83
N PRO A 336 0.45 17.67 24.04
CA PRO A 336 1.70 18.08 24.70
C PRO A 336 2.96 17.79 23.86
N GLU A 337 4.05 18.53 24.08
CA GLU A 337 5.28 18.45 23.26
C GLU A 337 5.93 17.07 23.30
N GLU A 338 5.95 16.44 24.47
CA GLU A 338 6.50 15.12 24.71
C GLU A 338 5.75 13.98 24.00
N HIS A 339 4.59 14.28 23.41
CA HIS A 339 3.75 13.36 22.65
C HIS A 339 3.62 13.74 21.18
N ARG A 340 4.43 14.67 20.69
CA ARG A 340 4.48 15.07 19.29
C ARG A 340 5.78 14.62 18.64
N VAL A 341 5.75 14.39 17.34
CA VAL A 341 7.01 14.29 16.58
C VAL A 341 7.72 15.63 16.61
N ALA A 342 9.04 15.62 16.78
CA ALA A 342 9.84 16.82 16.58
C ALA A 342 9.65 17.33 15.14
N ARG A 343 9.46 18.64 15.00
CA ARG A 343 9.12 19.30 13.73
C ARG A 343 9.90 20.59 13.56
N LEU A 344 10.36 20.82 12.34
CA LEU A 344 10.83 22.11 11.86
C LEU A 344 9.91 22.61 10.74
N VAL A 345 9.58 23.90 10.72
CA VAL A 345 8.97 24.55 9.54
C VAL A 345 9.99 25.54 9.00
N THR A 346 10.41 25.37 7.75
CA THR A 346 11.47 26.18 7.15
C THR A 346 11.29 26.30 5.63
N ASP A 347 11.76 27.40 5.05
CA ASP A 347 11.96 27.58 3.61
C ASP A 347 13.42 27.37 3.19
N SER A 348 14.30 27.02 4.14
CA SER A 348 15.74 26.83 3.92
C SER A 348 16.09 25.34 3.79
N PRO A 349 16.57 24.89 2.61
CA PRO A 349 17.08 23.53 2.44
C PRO A 349 18.22 23.19 3.40
N ASP A 350 19.06 24.16 3.76
CA ASP A 350 20.18 23.98 4.67
C ASP A 350 19.72 23.73 6.11
N GLU A 351 18.63 24.39 6.55
CA GLU A 351 17.99 24.12 7.85
C GLU A 351 17.35 22.73 7.87
N ALA A 352 16.63 22.38 6.80
CA ALA A 352 16.04 21.05 6.66
C ALA A 352 17.13 19.95 6.66
N GLN A 353 18.28 20.19 6.03
CA GLN A 353 19.41 19.26 6.03
C GLN A 353 20.02 19.10 7.42
N ARG A 354 20.23 20.20 8.16
CA ARG A 354 20.71 20.12 9.55
C ARG A 354 19.75 19.34 10.45
N PHE A 355 18.44 19.60 10.33
CA PHE A 355 17.42 18.87 11.10
C PHE A 355 17.42 17.37 10.75
N PHE A 356 17.61 17.02 9.48
CA PHE A 356 17.78 15.63 9.06
C PHE A 356 19.02 14.98 9.68
N ASP A 357 20.17 15.66 9.64
CA ASP A 357 21.42 15.14 10.20
C ASP A 357 21.33 14.95 11.72
N GLU A 358 20.69 15.88 12.43
CA GLU A 358 20.41 15.80 13.86
C GLU A 358 19.47 14.63 14.20
N ALA A 359 18.39 14.46 13.43
CA ALA A 359 17.46 13.34 13.60
C ALA A 359 18.16 11.98 13.42
N VAL A 360 18.99 11.85 12.39
CA VAL A 360 19.76 10.63 12.11
C VAL A 360 20.80 10.38 13.20
N ALA A 361 21.51 11.42 13.65
CA ALA A 361 22.46 11.31 14.77
C ALA A 361 21.80 10.91 16.09
N ALA A 362 20.53 11.29 16.29
CA ALA A 362 19.71 10.86 17.43
C ALA A 362 19.15 9.42 17.29
N GLY A 363 19.49 8.70 16.22
CA GLY A 363 19.07 7.32 15.97
C GLY A 363 17.70 7.18 15.30
N GLN A 364 17.15 8.27 14.75
CA GLN A 364 15.88 8.25 14.01
C GLN A 364 16.08 7.82 12.56
N GLU A 365 15.01 7.40 11.90
CA GLU A 365 15.07 6.82 10.55
C GLU A 365 15.32 7.86 9.44
N GLY A 366 15.16 9.14 9.74
CA GLY A 366 15.29 10.26 8.81
C GLY A 366 14.20 11.30 9.06
N VAL A 367 13.63 11.87 7.99
CA VAL A 367 12.57 12.89 8.06
C VAL A 367 11.42 12.62 7.09
N ILE A 368 10.25 13.18 7.39
CA ILE A 368 9.09 13.31 6.50
C ILE A 368 8.91 14.79 6.19
N LEU A 369 9.08 15.14 4.92
CA LEU A 369 8.77 16.46 4.38
C LEU A 369 7.29 16.52 4.02
N LYS A 370 6.59 17.56 4.46
CA LYS A 370 5.15 17.76 4.28
C LYS A 370 4.86 19.13 3.67
N ARG A 371 4.08 19.14 2.58
CA ARG A 371 3.59 20.37 1.96
C ARG A 371 2.56 21.04 2.87
N LEU A 372 2.78 22.32 3.19
CA LEU A 372 2.00 23.05 4.20
C LEU A 372 0.55 23.34 3.76
N ASP A 373 0.32 23.52 2.46
CA ASP A 373 -0.99 23.83 1.88
C ASP A 373 -1.85 22.58 1.57
N ALA A 374 -1.27 21.37 1.70
CA ALA A 374 -1.92 20.15 1.24
C ALA A 374 -2.90 19.58 2.27
N PRO A 375 -4.04 19.02 1.83
CA PRO A 375 -4.92 18.23 2.69
C PRO A 375 -4.26 16.89 3.07
N TYR A 376 -4.86 16.18 4.02
CA TYR A 376 -4.49 14.81 4.34
C TYR A 376 -5.13 13.85 3.33
N ASP A 377 -4.33 13.03 2.65
CA ASP A 377 -4.77 12.18 1.56
C ASP A 377 -4.80 10.68 1.94
N ALA A 378 -5.88 10.27 2.62
CA ALA A 378 -6.01 8.94 3.20
C ALA A 378 -5.89 7.81 2.15
N GLY A 379 -5.04 6.82 2.45
CA GLY A 379 -4.83 5.63 1.61
C GLY A 379 -4.07 5.87 0.31
N ARG A 380 -3.65 7.11 0.01
CA ARG A 380 -2.90 7.44 -1.20
C ARG A 380 -1.45 7.76 -0.92
N ARG A 381 -0.61 7.50 -1.92
CA ARG A 381 0.79 7.91 -1.96
C ARG A 381 0.93 9.12 -2.88
N GLY A 382 0.79 10.31 -2.30
CA GLY A 382 0.94 11.59 -3.00
C GLY A 382 2.38 12.11 -3.00
N SER A 383 2.59 13.27 -3.63
CA SER A 383 3.82 14.06 -3.52
C SER A 383 3.83 15.00 -2.31
N ALA A 384 2.68 15.22 -1.66
CA ALA A 384 2.56 16.12 -0.52
C ALA A 384 3.37 15.66 0.69
N TRP A 385 3.56 14.35 0.87
CA TRP A 385 4.45 13.79 1.90
C TRP A 385 5.58 13.04 1.22
N VAL A 386 6.82 13.36 1.59
CA VAL A 386 8.02 12.71 1.04
C VAL A 386 8.94 12.32 2.18
N LYS A 387 9.29 11.04 2.25
CA LYS A 387 10.30 10.57 3.20
C LYS A 387 11.70 10.69 2.62
N VAL A 388 12.62 11.13 3.46
CA VAL A 388 14.06 11.15 3.21
C VAL A 388 14.71 10.35 4.32
N LYS A 389 15.59 9.43 3.95
CA LYS A 389 16.32 8.57 4.87
C LYS A 389 17.80 8.59 4.51
N PRO A 390 18.70 8.27 5.45
CA PRO A 390 20.09 7.99 5.13
C PRO A 390 20.17 6.98 3.99
N ARG A 391 20.96 7.32 2.97
CA ARG A 391 21.20 6.43 1.85
C ARG A 391 22.52 5.71 2.09
N HIS A 392 22.43 4.44 2.46
CA HIS A 392 23.61 3.59 2.52
C HIS A 392 23.85 2.98 1.14
N THR A 393 25.08 3.11 0.66
CA THR A 393 25.53 2.52 -0.60
C THR A 393 26.76 1.65 -0.39
N LEU A 394 26.84 0.57 -1.15
CA LEU A 394 28.03 -0.25 -1.30
C LEU A 394 28.34 -0.37 -2.79
N ASP A 395 29.61 -0.30 -3.14
CA ASP A 395 30.10 -0.71 -4.44
C ASP A 395 30.42 -2.20 -4.38
N LEU A 396 29.72 -3.00 -5.20
CA LEU A 396 29.79 -4.46 -5.21
C LEU A 396 30.09 -4.97 -6.62
N VAL A 397 30.58 -6.20 -6.75
CA VAL A 397 30.82 -6.84 -8.05
C VAL A 397 29.65 -7.73 -8.45
N VAL A 398 29.40 -7.84 -9.76
CA VAL A 398 28.42 -8.81 -10.29
C VAL A 398 29.10 -10.16 -10.52
N LEU A 399 28.59 -11.21 -9.86
CA LEU A 399 29.10 -12.59 -9.95
C LEU A 399 28.31 -13.45 -10.94
N GLY A 400 27.10 -13.02 -11.29
CA GLY A 400 26.19 -13.72 -12.17
C GLY A 400 24.84 -13.03 -12.22
N VAL A 401 24.00 -13.39 -13.20
CA VAL A 401 22.70 -12.78 -13.42
C VAL A 401 21.68 -13.81 -13.88
N GLU A 402 20.46 -13.75 -13.34
CA GLU A 402 19.36 -14.63 -13.73
C GLU A 402 18.46 -14.01 -14.78
N TRP A 403 17.89 -14.86 -15.62
CA TRP A 403 16.84 -14.48 -16.57
C TRP A 403 15.59 -13.99 -15.84
N GLY A 404 14.99 -12.91 -16.35
CA GLY A 404 13.73 -12.37 -15.86
C GLY A 404 12.53 -13.24 -16.22
N SER A 405 11.43 -12.98 -15.53
CA SER A 405 10.13 -13.64 -15.76
C SER A 405 9.04 -12.60 -16.05
N GLY A 406 7.92 -13.06 -16.61
CA GLY A 406 6.79 -12.19 -16.96
C GLY A 406 7.20 -11.10 -17.93
N ARG A 407 7.01 -9.83 -17.55
CA ARG A 407 7.35 -8.68 -18.43
C ARG A 407 8.84 -8.56 -18.77
N ARG A 408 9.73 -9.23 -18.02
CA ARG A 408 11.19 -9.20 -18.20
C ARG A 408 11.72 -10.51 -18.79
N GLU A 409 10.84 -11.37 -19.28
CA GLU A 409 11.25 -12.58 -19.99
C GLU A 409 12.12 -12.20 -21.20
N GLY A 410 13.23 -12.92 -21.38
CA GLY A 410 14.23 -12.62 -22.41
C GLY A 410 15.30 -11.60 -22.00
N TRP A 411 15.22 -10.99 -20.83
CA TRP A 411 16.28 -10.10 -20.29
C TRP A 411 16.94 -10.70 -19.06
N LEU A 412 18.26 -10.52 -18.91
CA LEU A 412 18.94 -10.75 -17.64
C LEU A 412 18.46 -9.69 -16.65
N SER A 413 18.09 -10.05 -15.42
CA SER A 413 17.41 -9.11 -14.49
C SER A 413 17.73 -9.26 -13.00
N ASN A 414 18.18 -10.42 -12.51
CA ASN A 414 18.44 -10.64 -11.08
C ASN A 414 19.95 -10.81 -10.84
N LEU A 415 20.62 -9.74 -10.44
CA LEU A 415 22.08 -9.70 -10.25
C LEU A 415 22.48 -10.46 -8.98
N HIS A 416 23.54 -11.24 -9.03
CA HIS A 416 24.23 -11.85 -7.90
C HIS A 416 25.34 -10.89 -7.45
N LEU A 417 25.24 -10.37 -6.23
CA LEU A 417 26.14 -9.33 -5.72
C LEU A 417 27.24 -9.94 -4.86
N GLY A 418 28.49 -9.55 -5.12
CA GLY A 418 29.68 -9.96 -4.37
C GLY A 418 30.39 -8.79 -3.70
N ALA A 419 30.83 -8.98 -2.46
CA ALA A 419 31.82 -8.11 -1.80
C ALA A 419 33.20 -8.73 -1.87
N ARG A 420 34.25 -7.93 -1.64
CA ARG A 420 35.61 -8.47 -1.49
C ARG A 420 35.67 -9.32 -0.23
N ASP A 421 36.18 -10.54 -0.35
CA ASP A 421 36.34 -11.46 0.78
C ASP A 421 37.67 -11.17 1.49
N ASP A 422 37.61 -10.39 2.56
CA ASP A 422 38.77 -9.98 3.36
C ASP A 422 38.99 -10.86 4.60
N ARG A 423 38.37 -12.04 4.65
CA ARG A 423 38.60 -13.03 5.70
C ARG A 423 39.98 -13.68 5.54
N PRO A 424 40.69 -14.02 6.64
CA PRO A 424 41.99 -14.68 6.56
C PRO A 424 41.95 -15.97 5.74
N GLY A 425 42.83 -16.09 4.74
CA GLY A 425 42.94 -17.28 3.88
C GLY A 425 41.94 -17.32 2.70
N HIS A 426 41.15 -16.27 2.51
CA HIS A 426 40.27 -16.10 1.35
C HIS A 426 40.88 -15.09 0.37
N ASP A 427 40.69 -15.35 -0.93
CA ASP A 427 41.03 -14.43 -2.00
C ASP A 427 39.85 -14.41 -3.00
N GLY A 428 39.50 -13.22 -3.50
CA GLY A 428 38.37 -13.00 -4.40
C GLY A 428 37.12 -12.43 -3.72
N PHE A 429 35.94 -12.95 -4.12
CA PHE A 429 34.65 -12.34 -3.80
C PHE A 429 33.69 -13.31 -3.12
N VAL A 430 32.92 -12.80 -2.17
CA VAL A 430 31.90 -13.55 -1.45
C VAL A 430 30.51 -13.04 -1.83
N MET A 431 29.64 -13.97 -2.24
CA MET A 431 28.27 -13.63 -2.60
C MET A 431 27.47 -13.22 -1.35
N LEU A 432 26.78 -12.08 -1.45
CA LEU A 432 25.99 -11.47 -0.37
C LEU A 432 24.49 -11.57 -0.61
N GLY A 433 24.07 -11.72 -1.86
CA GLY A 433 22.65 -11.63 -2.17
C GLY A 433 22.34 -11.48 -3.63
N LYS A 434 21.07 -11.24 -3.90
CA LYS A 434 20.56 -10.93 -5.24
C LYS A 434 19.72 -9.66 -5.24
N THR A 435 19.74 -8.92 -6.34
CA THR A 435 18.82 -7.79 -6.54
C THR A 435 18.25 -7.75 -7.95
N PHE A 436 16.98 -7.35 -8.05
CA PHE A 436 16.25 -7.16 -9.29
C PHE A 436 15.59 -5.77 -9.39
N LYS A 437 15.91 -4.85 -8.46
CA LYS A 437 15.31 -3.52 -8.36
C LYS A 437 16.29 -2.41 -8.79
N GLY A 438 15.75 -1.28 -9.23
CA GLY A 438 16.54 -0.09 -9.58
C GLY A 438 16.99 0.01 -11.04
N MET A 439 16.54 -0.90 -11.92
CA MET A 439 16.90 -0.90 -13.33
C MET A 439 15.75 -0.42 -14.21
N THR A 440 16.06 0.50 -15.13
CA THR A 440 15.19 0.89 -16.25
C THR A 440 15.20 -0.20 -17.33
N ASP A 441 14.27 -0.14 -18.28
CA ASP A 441 14.24 -1.08 -19.39
C ASP A 441 15.50 -0.91 -20.29
N GLU A 442 16.02 0.30 -20.42
CA GLU A 442 17.30 0.59 -21.09
C GLU A 442 18.49 -0.08 -20.38
N MET A 443 18.56 0.01 -19.04
CA MET A 443 19.59 -0.68 -18.26
C MET A 443 19.48 -2.21 -18.41
N LEU A 444 18.27 -2.76 -18.46
CA LEU A 444 18.04 -4.20 -18.63
C LEU A 444 18.51 -4.69 -20.01
N ALA A 445 18.30 -3.90 -21.05
CA ALA A 445 18.81 -4.21 -22.38
C ALA A 445 20.34 -4.19 -22.42
N TRP A 446 20.96 -3.09 -21.94
CA TRP A 446 22.42 -2.95 -21.87
C TRP A 446 23.06 -4.07 -21.06
N GLN A 447 22.54 -4.37 -19.87
CA GLN A 447 23.15 -5.36 -18.99
C GLN A 447 23.05 -6.77 -19.57
N THR A 448 21.98 -7.06 -20.33
CA THR A 448 21.81 -8.35 -20.99
C THR A 448 22.93 -8.57 -21.99
N GLU A 449 23.22 -7.58 -22.83
CA GLU A 449 24.35 -7.63 -23.76
C GLU A 449 25.69 -7.74 -23.01
N ARG A 450 25.92 -6.86 -22.03
CA ARG A 450 27.17 -6.80 -21.27
C ARG A 450 27.51 -8.12 -20.59
N PHE A 451 26.56 -8.73 -19.89
CA PHE A 451 26.80 -9.94 -19.11
C PHE A 451 26.86 -11.21 -19.94
N LEU A 452 26.22 -11.24 -21.12
CA LEU A 452 26.46 -12.31 -22.09
C LEU A 452 27.88 -12.23 -22.66
N GLY A 453 28.43 -11.03 -22.83
CA GLY A 453 29.82 -10.81 -23.24
C GLY A 453 30.86 -11.15 -22.15
N LEU A 454 30.45 -11.23 -20.89
CA LEU A 454 31.31 -11.59 -19.74
C LEU A 454 31.07 -13.02 -19.24
N GLU A 455 30.32 -13.84 -19.98
CA GLU A 455 29.92 -15.16 -19.52
C GLU A 455 31.12 -16.11 -19.35
N THR A 456 31.19 -16.72 -18.16
CA THR A 456 32.13 -17.80 -17.87
C THR A 456 31.46 -19.17 -17.91
N ARG A 457 30.20 -19.24 -17.47
CA ARG A 457 29.35 -20.44 -17.57
C ARG A 457 27.87 -20.07 -17.46
N ARG A 458 27.00 -20.93 -17.99
CA ARG A 458 25.55 -20.81 -17.83
C ARG A 458 24.88 -22.07 -17.29
N THR A 459 23.75 -21.84 -16.63
CA THR A 459 22.73 -22.83 -16.32
C THR A 459 21.43 -22.43 -17.02
N ARG A 460 20.37 -23.23 -16.88
CA ARG A 460 19.05 -22.87 -17.44
C ARG A 460 18.52 -21.52 -16.94
N GLY A 461 18.82 -21.15 -15.70
CA GLY A 461 18.27 -19.94 -15.07
C GLY A 461 19.27 -18.79 -14.85
N THR A 462 20.57 -19.04 -14.98
CA THR A 462 21.60 -18.09 -14.55
C THR A 462 22.80 -18.10 -15.49
N VAL A 463 23.28 -16.92 -15.86
CA VAL A 463 24.56 -16.67 -16.53
C VAL A 463 25.55 -16.22 -15.46
N PHE A 464 26.62 -16.98 -15.24
CA PHE A 464 27.72 -16.58 -14.35
C PHE A 464 28.76 -15.83 -15.18
N VAL A 465 29.35 -14.79 -14.59
CA VAL A 465 30.19 -13.84 -15.32
C VAL A 465 31.55 -13.68 -14.64
N ASP A 466 32.53 -13.21 -15.40
CA ASP A 466 33.78 -12.73 -14.81
C ASP A 466 33.48 -11.55 -13.86
N PRO A 467 34.02 -11.56 -12.62
CA PRO A 467 33.70 -10.58 -11.60
C PRO A 467 34.48 -9.27 -11.84
N VAL A 468 34.15 -8.58 -12.93
CA VAL A 468 34.81 -7.32 -13.34
C VAL A 468 33.85 -6.13 -13.33
N GLN A 469 32.55 -6.36 -13.47
CA GLN A 469 31.57 -5.28 -13.50
C GLN A 469 31.19 -4.86 -12.08
N VAL A 470 31.56 -3.63 -11.71
CA VAL A 470 31.16 -3.02 -10.44
C VAL A 470 29.81 -2.32 -10.58
N VAL A 471 29.00 -2.44 -9.53
CA VAL A 471 27.67 -1.86 -9.42
C VAL A 471 27.50 -1.19 -8.06
N GLU A 472 27.01 0.05 -8.08
CA GLU A 472 26.67 0.79 -6.87
C GLU A 472 25.26 0.40 -6.41
N ILE A 473 25.15 -0.11 -5.19
CA ILE A 473 23.93 -0.66 -4.61
C ILE A 473 23.51 0.17 -3.42
N ALA A 474 22.32 0.76 -3.48
CA ALA A 474 21.69 1.29 -2.27
C ALA A 474 20.92 0.19 -1.54
N PHE A 475 20.88 0.25 -0.22
CA PHE A 475 20.19 -0.69 0.64
C PHE A 475 19.63 0.01 1.88
N ASP A 476 18.67 -0.63 2.55
CA ASP A 476 18.02 -0.08 3.74
C ASP A 476 18.61 -0.67 5.05
N GLY A 477 19.46 -1.70 4.96
CA GLY A 477 20.16 -2.29 6.10
C GLY A 477 20.80 -3.65 5.80
N VAL A 478 21.59 -4.17 6.73
CA VAL A 478 22.24 -5.50 6.62
C VAL A 478 21.60 -6.46 7.63
N GLN A 479 21.37 -7.71 7.23
CA GLN A 479 20.80 -8.74 8.12
C GLN A 479 21.63 -10.02 8.09
N ARG A 480 21.58 -10.82 9.16
CA ARG A 480 22.16 -12.16 9.18
C ARG A 480 21.44 -13.06 8.16
N SER A 481 22.21 -13.90 7.48
CA SER A 481 21.69 -14.85 6.50
C SER A 481 22.48 -16.14 6.52
N THR A 482 21.79 -17.26 6.74
CA THR A 482 22.36 -18.61 6.59
C THR A 482 22.44 -19.05 5.13
N ARG A 483 21.82 -18.30 4.20
CA ARG A 483 21.73 -18.66 2.78
C ARG A 483 22.99 -18.31 1.99
N TYR A 484 23.73 -17.30 2.41
CA TYR A 484 24.86 -16.76 1.66
C TYR A 484 26.18 -17.01 2.41
N PRO A 485 27.28 -17.34 1.71
CA PRO A 485 28.56 -17.65 2.35
C PRO A 485 29.18 -16.51 3.18
N GLY A 486 28.76 -15.27 2.94
CA GLY A 486 29.15 -14.11 3.74
C GLY A 486 28.43 -14.00 5.09
N GLY A 487 27.45 -14.87 5.38
CA GLY A 487 26.68 -14.84 6.63
C GLY A 487 25.73 -13.65 6.77
N VAL A 488 25.64 -12.80 5.74
CA VAL A 488 24.82 -11.58 5.71
C VAL A 488 24.10 -11.43 4.37
N ALA A 489 23.07 -10.57 4.36
CA ALA A 489 22.36 -10.16 3.16
C ALA A 489 21.92 -8.69 3.26
N LEU A 490 21.83 -8.02 2.10
CA LEU A 490 21.31 -6.65 2.00
C LEU A 490 19.78 -6.63 2.00
N ARG A 491 19.18 -5.78 2.83
CA ARG A 491 17.73 -5.51 2.83
C ARG A 491 17.39 -4.42 1.81
N PHE A 492 16.38 -4.69 0.99
CA PHE A 492 15.87 -3.77 -0.03
C PHE A 492 16.94 -3.22 -1.01
N ALA A 493 17.96 -4.03 -1.31
CA ALA A 493 19.00 -3.69 -2.27
C ALA A 493 18.43 -3.26 -3.63
N ARG A 494 18.94 -2.16 -4.18
CA ARG A 494 18.56 -1.59 -5.48
C ARG A 494 19.81 -1.10 -6.21
N VAL A 495 19.88 -1.40 -7.51
CA VAL A 495 20.90 -0.87 -8.41
C VAL A 495 20.72 0.64 -8.54
N LEU A 496 21.81 1.39 -8.39
CA LEU A 496 21.83 2.82 -8.69
C LEU A 496 22.41 3.07 -10.06
N ARG A 497 23.62 2.54 -10.28
CA ARG A 497 24.37 2.66 -11.52
C ARG A 497 25.48 1.63 -11.58
N TYR A 498 25.97 1.38 -12.78
CA TYR A 498 27.22 0.68 -12.99
C TYR A 498 28.40 1.64 -12.79
N ARG A 499 29.48 1.14 -12.20
CA ARG A 499 30.66 1.92 -11.82
C ARG A 499 31.84 1.54 -12.71
N ASP A 500 31.78 2.01 -13.96
CA ASP A 500 32.87 1.77 -14.92
C ASP A 500 34.16 2.53 -14.54
N ASP A 501 34.05 3.45 -13.57
CA ASP A 501 35.14 4.18 -12.95
C ASP A 501 35.88 3.40 -11.85
N LYS A 502 35.37 2.23 -11.43
CA LYS A 502 35.97 1.44 -10.33
C LYS A 502 36.36 0.03 -10.76
N PRO A 503 37.59 -0.43 -10.47
CA PRO A 503 37.97 -1.82 -10.67
C PRO A 503 37.37 -2.73 -9.59
N ALA A 504 37.17 -4.01 -9.90
CA ALA A 504 36.58 -4.97 -8.98
C ALA A 504 37.36 -5.17 -7.68
N ALA A 505 38.67 -4.91 -7.65
CA ALA A 505 39.48 -4.99 -6.42
C ALA A 505 39.09 -3.92 -5.37
N GLU A 506 38.51 -2.80 -5.81
CA GLU A 506 38.14 -1.65 -4.97
C GLU A 506 36.70 -1.70 -4.44
N VAL A 507 35.97 -2.79 -4.69
CA VAL A 507 34.63 -2.98 -4.11
C VAL A 507 34.71 -3.06 -2.58
N ASP A 508 33.59 -2.79 -1.91
CA ASP A 508 33.54 -2.82 -0.46
C ASP A 508 33.84 -4.23 0.09
N PRO A 509 34.60 -4.33 1.20
CA PRO A 509 34.91 -5.61 1.83
C PRO A 509 33.74 -6.16 2.65
N LEU A 510 33.75 -7.47 2.90
CA LEU A 510 32.77 -8.12 3.77
C LEU A 510 32.79 -7.52 5.19
N SER A 511 33.95 -7.18 5.74
CA SER A 511 34.06 -6.51 7.05
C SER A 511 33.19 -5.26 7.16
N ARG A 512 33.14 -4.43 6.11
CA ARG A 512 32.31 -3.21 6.09
C ARG A 512 30.82 -3.53 6.27
N LEU A 513 30.34 -4.63 5.68
CA LEU A 513 28.95 -5.06 5.86
C LEU A 513 28.68 -5.61 7.25
N LEU A 514 29.67 -6.23 7.89
CA LEU A 514 29.54 -6.73 9.26
C LEU A 514 29.47 -5.56 10.25
N GLU A 515 30.26 -4.51 10.05
CA GLU A 515 30.15 -3.26 10.82
C GLU A 515 28.75 -2.64 10.70
N LEU A 516 28.24 -2.50 9.47
CA LEU A 516 26.91 -1.95 9.18
C LEU A 516 25.73 -2.81 9.66
N ARG A 517 25.99 -4.02 10.13
CA ARG A 517 24.99 -4.89 10.76
C ARG A 517 24.94 -4.68 12.26
N ASP A 518 26.09 -4.37 12.86
CA ASP A 518 26.28 -4.34 14.31
C ASP A 518 26.16 -2.92 14.90
N GLY A 519 26.14 -1.89 14.06
CA GLY A 519 25.73 -0.51 14.38
C GLY A 519 24.37 -0.20 13.83
#